data_AF-A0A2P5GV99-F1
#
_entry.id   AF-A0A2P5GV99-F1
#
_cell.length_a   1.000
_cell.length_b   1.000
_cell.length_c   1.000
_cell.angle_alpha   90.00
_cell.angle_beta   90.00
_cell.angle_gamma   90.00
#
_symmetry.space_group_name_H-M   'P 1'
#
loop_
_entity.id
_entity.type
_entity.pdbx_description
1 polymer ?
#
loop_
_entity_poly.entity_id
_entity_poly.type
_entity_poly.pdbx_seq_one_letter_code
_entity_poly.pdbx_strand_id
1 'polypeptide(L)'
;MVEKYILMVLLLRPTLSSATTDAGIPATAFRRATLQETTWLNQQANSHSLHCADIYVASEIHSLMNYSLAPVVMTFSSRPLFPQGRMICQLTTSRNVPGSLDLLAKEEGSVGNTRYTLTHTGVNADGYIGNRDEGWHFACETRESVNDNEADFHGCFINDENFYIQKVPELTALEVPEGYLISVGKMRFNPIAQLRIGNSQFITAADFPFIYGDNAAQAIAKLENNTRVSWSWGELTSSRVRTSTLSAQSVTLARPAVEVLDRAWDGYQ
;
A
#
# COMPACT_ATOMS: atom_id res chain seq x y z
N MET A 1 -28.60 -49.47 -20.08
CA MET A 1 -28.28 -48.33 -19.20
C MET A 1 -26.95 -47.79 -19.67
N VAL A 2 -26.96 -46.67 -20.39
CA VAL A 2 -25.76 -46.08 -21.02
C VAL A 2 -25.49 -44.79 -20.27
N GLU A 3 -24.47 -44.81 -19.41
CA GLU A 3 -24.01 -43.65 -18.66
C GLU A 3 -23.31 -42.66 -19.60
N LYS A 4 -23.83 -41.43 -19.60
CA LYS A 4 -23.22 -40.28 -20.28
C LYS A 4 -22.20 -39.66 -19.34
N TYR A 5 -20.92 -39.73 -19.70
CA TYR A 5 -19.89 -38.88 -19.09
C TYR A 5 -20.03 -37.47 -19.66
N ILE A 6 -20.61 -36.56 -18.88
CA ILE A 6 -20.55 -35.12 -19.15
C ILE A 6 -19.19 -34.63 -18.67
N LEU A 7 -18.36 -34.27 -19.64
CA LEU A 7 -17.12 -33.53 -19.47
C LEU A 7 -17.45 -32.15 -18.86
N MET A 8 -17.32 -32.01 -17.55
CA MET A 8 -17.44 -30.72 -16.88
C MET A 8 -16.12 -29.97 -17.08
N VAL A 9 -16.09 -29.07 -18.06
CA VAL A 9 -15.01 -28.11 -18.26
C VAL A 9 -14.95 -27.23 -17.02
N LEU A 10 -13.99 -27.47 -16.14
CA LEU A 10 -13.55 -26.50 -15.13
C LEU A 10 -12.96 -25.30 -15.87
N LEU A 11 -13.82 -24.33 -16.19
CA LEU A 11 -13.41 -22.95 -16.41
C LEU A 11 -12.94 -22.40 -15.07
N LEU A 12 -11.67 -22.66 -14.75
CA LEU A 12 -10.89 -21.91 -13.78
C LEU A 12 -10.90 -20.44 -14.22
N ARG A 13 -11.90 -19.69 -13.76
CA ARG A 13 -11.82 -18.23 -13.73
C ARG A 13 -10.70 -17.90 -12.74
N PRO A 14 -9.60 -17.25 -13.14
CA PRO A 14 -8.73 -16.64 -12.16
C PRO A 14 -9.60 -15.60 -11.45
N THR A 15 -9.83 -15.79 -10.16
CA THR A 15 -10.26 -14.72 -9.27
C THR A 15 -9.11 -13.72 -9.26
N LEU A 16 -9.13 -12.82 -10.24
CA LEU A 16 -8.48 -11.53 -10.14
C LEU A 16 -8.95 -10.95 -8.82
N SER A 17 -8.04 -10.88 -7.86
CA SER A 17 -8.18 -10.06 -6.68
C SER A 17 -8.67 -8.70 -7.15
N SER A 18 -9.88 -8.34 -6.73
CA SER A 18 -10.44 -7.01 -6.95
C SER A 18 -9.56 -6.06 -6.17
N ALA A 19 -8.46 -5.60 -6.78
CA ALA A 19 -7.90 -4.32 -6.43
C ALA A 19 -9.07 -3.34 -6.49
N THR A 20 -9.36 -2.70 -5.37
CA THR A 20 -10.39 -1.68 -5.27
C THR A 20 -10.00 -0.54 -6.19
N THR A 21 -10.44 -0.66 -7.44
CA THR A 21 -10.44 0.41 -8.42
C THR A 21 -11.30 1.51 -7.84
N ASP A 22 -10.65 2.52 -7.29
CA ASP A 22 -11.25 3.80 -7.01
C ASP A 22 -11.47 4.46 -8.39
N ALA A 23 -12.56 4.05 -9.06
CA ALA A 23 -13.22 4.89 -10.03
C ALA A 23 -13.79 6.05 -9.23
N GLY A 24 -13.40 7.29 -9.58
CA GLY A 24 -13.78 8.49 -8.85
C GLY A 24 -15.21 8.40 -8.33
N ILE A 25 -15.34 8.39 -7.00
CA ILE A 25 -16.62 8.23 -6.32
C ILE A 25 -17.57 9.28 -6.90
N PRO A 26 -18.68 8.89 -7.56
CA PRO A 26 -19.62 9.86 -8.09
C PRO A 26 -20.09 10.74 -6.92
N ALA A 27 -20.05 12.05 -7.13
CA ALA A 27 -20.27 13.08 -6.10
C ALA A 27 -21.63 13.00 -5.35
N THR A 28 -22.49 12.04 -5.70
CA THR A 28 -23.79 11.76 -5.09
C THR A 28 -23.80 10.60 -4.08
N ALA A 29 -22.73 9.80 -3.97
CA ALA A 29 -22.72 8.62 -3.09
C ALA A 29 -22.51 8.95 -1.61
N PHE A 30 -21.92 10.10 -1.29
CA PHE A 30 -21.63 10.53 0.07
C PHE A 30 -22.03 11.98 0.29
N ARG A 31 -22.56 12.27 1.48
CA ARG A 31 -22.83 13.63 1.96
C ARG A 31 -21.92 13.95 3.13
N ARG A 32 -21.64 15.24 3.36
CA ARG A 32 -20.96 15.66 4.58
C ARG A 32 -21.84 15.29 5.80
N ALA A 33 -21.21 14.81 6.87
CA ALA A 33 -21.89 14.53 8.13
C ALA A 33 -22.53 15.80 8.69
N THR A 34 -23.70 15.65 9.29
CA THR A 34 -24.33 16.69 10.10
C THR A 34 -23.63 16.85 11.44
N LEU A 35 -23.87 17.96 12.15
CA LEU A 35 -23.31 18.17 13.49
C LEU A 35 -23.68 17.04 14.47
N GLN A 36 -24.91 16.52 14.39
CA GLN A 36 -25.36 15.43 15.24
C GLN A 36 -24.58 14.14 14.96
N GLU A 37 -24.32 13.83 13.69
CA GLU A 37 -23.57 12.64 13.28
C GLU A 37 -22.09 12.74 13.63
N THR A 38 -21.48 13.92 13.46
CA THR A 38 -20.12 14.19 13.92
C THR A 38 -20.01 14.04 15.44
N THR A 39 -21.00 14.56 16.19
CA THR A 39 -21.03 14.44 17.65
C THR A 39 -21.20 12.98 18.08
N TRP A 40 -22.09 12.24 17.43
CA TRP A 40 -22.28 10.80 17.68
C TRP A 40 -21.00 10.01 17.40
N LEU A 41 -20.30 10.29 16.29
CA LEU A 41 -19.06 9.62 15.95
C LEU A 41 -18.00 9.89 17.00
N ASN A 42 -17.82 11.15 17.41
CA ASN A 42 -16.87 11.55 18.45
C ASN A 42 -17.19 11.00 19.85
N GLN A 43 -18.38 10.42 20.07
CA GLN A 43 -18.70 9.70 21.30
C GLN A 43 -18.34 8.21 21.23
N GLN A 44 -18.04 7.68 20.04
CA GLN A 44 -17.57 6.31 19.86
C GLN A 44 -16.09 6.25 20.23
N ALA A 45 -15.75 5.44 21.24
CA ALA A 45 -14.38 5.30 21.76
C ALA A 45 -13.34 5.01 20.66
N ASN A 46 -13.74 4.24 19.64
CA ASN A 46 -12.88 3.84 18.52
C ASN A 46 -12.64 4.94 17.47
N SER A 47 -13.32 6.08 17.56
CA SER A 47 -13.17 7.20 16.61
C SER A 47 -12.08 8.20 17.00
N HIS A 48 -11.73 8.27 18.29
CA HIS A 48 -10.79 9.27 18.80
C HIS A 48 -9.38 9.14 18.25
N SER A 49 -9.02 7.95 17.75
CA SER A 49 -7.74 7.69 17.09
C SER A 49 -7.64 8.37 15.73
N LEU A 50 -8.74 8.47 14.96
CA LEU A 50 -8.76 8.72 13.51
C LEU A 50 -8.49 10.15 13.03
N HIS A 51 -8.36 11.12 13.94
CA HIS A 51 -8.07 12.54 13.64
C HIS A 51 -8.77 13.13 12.39
N CYS A 52 -10.03 12.73 12.16
CA CYS A 52 -10.80 13.08 10.96
C CYS A 52 -10.97 14.60 10.85
N ALA A 53 -10.44 15.20 9.77
CA ALA A 53 -10.68 16.60 9.43
C ALA A 53 -12.05 16.79 8.75
N ASP A 54 -12.49 15.81 7.97
CA ASP A 54 -13.86 15.72 7.45
C ASP A 54 -14.47 14.37 7.73
N ILE A 55 -15.79 14.36 7.86
CA ILE A 55 -16.58 13.15 7.95
C ILE A 55 -17.64 13.20 6.87
N TYR A 56 -17.69 12.14 6.07
CA TYR A 56 -18.70 11.90 5.05
C TYR A 56 -19.49 10.65 5.39
N VAL A 57 -20.79 10.68 5.13
CA VAL A 57 -21.73 9.60 5.39
C VAL A 57 -22.34 9.18 4.06
N ALA A 58 -22.37 7.88 3.78
CA ALA A 58 -23.00 7.36 2.59
C ALA A 58 -24.47 7.82 2.51
N SER A 59 -24.90 8.29 1.35
CA SER A 59 -26.18 9.00 1.18
C SER A 59 -27.41 8.15 1.52
N GLU A 60 -27.30 6.82 1.42
CA GLU A 60 -28.34 5.86 1.81
C GLU A 60 -28.55 5.75 3.33
N ILE A 61 -27.61 6.26 4.13
CA ILE A 61 -27.72 6.27 5.60
C ILE A 61 -28.49 7.52 6.02
N HIS A 62 -29.76 7.32 6.36
CA HIS A 62 -30.65 8.40 6.79
C HIS A 62 -30.58 8.71 8.29
N SER A 63 -30.09 7.78 9.12
CA SER A 63 -29.88 7.99 10.57
C SER A 63 -28.83 7.00 11.10
N LEU A 64 -27.89 7.48 11.91
CA LEU A 64 -26.88 6.64 12.57
C LEU A 64 -27.41 5.94 13.82
N MET A 65 -28.54 6.39 14.39
CA MET A 65 -29.05 5.93 15.69
C MET A 65 -29.44 4.45 15.73
N ASN A 66 -29.66 3.84 14.57
CA ASN A 66 -30.02 2.42 14.45
C ASN A 66 -28.81 1.51 14.22
N TYR A 67 -27.60 2.08 14.19
CA TYR A 67 -26.38 1.34 13.88
C TYR A 67 -25.41 1.37 15.05
N SER A 68 -24.58 0.34 15.12
CA SER A 68 -23.35 0.35 15.91
C SER A 68 -22.16 0.64 15.00
N LEU A 69 -21.12 1.30 15.54
CA LEU A 69 -19.86 1.43 14.82
C LEU A 69 -19.08 0.12 14.99
N ALA A 70 -18.70 -0.51 13.88
CA ALA A 70 -17.83 -1.68 13.94
C ALA A 70 -16.52 -1.32 14.67
N PRO A 71 -15.92 -2.22 15.47
CA PRO A 71 -14.63 -1.95 16.09
C PRO A 71 -13.60 -1.56 15.03
N VAL A 72 -13.00 -0.38 15.17
CA VAL A 72 -11.91 0.05 14.31
C VAL A 72 -10.61 -0.28 15.04
N VAL A 73 -10.04 -1.44 14.73
CA VAL A 73 -8.68 -1.78 15.17
C VAL A 73 -7.73 -1.11 14.19
N MET A 74 -7.14 0.02 14.58
CA MET A 74 -6.12 0.71 13.79
C MET A 74 -4.75 0.26 14.28
N THR A 75 -4.10 -0.62 13.52
CA THR A 75 -2.70 -1.00 13.70
C THR A 75 -1.77 0.13 13.27
N PHE A 76 -2.21 1.02 12.38
CA PHE A 76 -1.42 2.14 11.87
C PHE A 76 -1.89 3.51 12.38
N SER A 77 -0.93 4.44 12.51
CA SER A 77 -1.19 5.81 12.96
C SER A 77 -2.28 6.45 12.11
N SER A 78 -3.23 7.05 12.82
CA SER A 78 -4.39 7.70 12.24
C SER A 78 -4.23 9.21 12.14
N ARG A 79 -2.98 9.68 12.17
CA ARG A 79 -2.60 11.06 11.91
C ARG A 79 -2.04 11.15 10.50
N PRO A 80 -2.23 12.29 9.81
CA PRO A 80 -1.53 12.52 8.56
C PRO A 80 -0.02 12.35 8.73
N LEU A 81 0.62 11.66 7.79
CA LEU A 81 2.06 11.48 7.73
C LEU A 81 2.79 12.82 7.71
N PHE A 82 2.23 13.80 7.02
CA PHE A 82 2.80 15.14 6.88
C PHE A 82 1.89 16.22 7.47
N PRO A 83 2.43 17.32 8.02
CA PRO A 83 1.63 18.38 8.67
C PRO A 83 0.51 18.99 7.82
N GLN A 84 0.73 19.06 6.50
CA GLN A 84 -0.21 19.56 5.49
C GLN A 84 -1.25 18.52 5.06
N GLY A 85 -1.09 17.26 5.48
CA GLY A 85 -2.00 16.19 5.16
C GLY A 85 -3.33 16.33 5.93
N ARG A 86 -4.35 15.63 5.42
CA ARG A 86 -5.72 15.72 5.91
C ARG A 86 -6.36 14.34 5.93
N MET A 87 -6.89 13.95 7.08
CA MET A 87 -7.69 12.73 7.21
C MET A 87 -9.15 13.02 6.83
N ILE A 88 -9.67 12.27 5.88
CA ILE A 88 -11.06 12.27 5.43
C ILE A 88 -11.66 10.92 5.82
N CYS A 89 -12.68 10.96 6.66
CA CYS A 89 -13.34 9.75 7.15
C CYS A 89 -14.66 9.54 6.43
N GLN A 90 -14.94 8.30 6.03
CA GLN A 90 -16.14 7.89 5.33
C GLN A 90 -16.86 6.80 6.11
N LEU A 91 -18.15 6.99 6.36
CA LEU A 91 -19.03 6.03 6.99
C LEU A 91 -19.90 5.35 5.93
N THR A 92 -19.83 4.02 5.90
CA THR A 92 -20.65 3.16 5.01
C THR A 92 -21.36 2.07 5.82
N THR A 93 -22.43 1.51 5.27
CA THR A 93 -23.02 0.30 5.86
C THR A 93 -22.05 -0.87 5.75
N SER A 94 -21.91 -1.65 6.82
CA SER A 94 -21.04 -2.81 6.82
C SER A 94 -21.59 -3.89 5.91
N ARG A 95 -20.74 -4.45 5.04
CA ARG A 95 -21.11 -5.59 4.20
C ARG A 95 -21.15 -6.91 4.97
N ASN A 96 -20.41 -6.96 6.09
CA ASN A 96 -20.15 -8.20 6.82
C ASN A 96 -21.00 -8.32 8.09
N VAL A 97 -21.36 -7.19 8.71
CA VAL A 97 -22.12 -7.18 9.96
C VAL A 97 -23.39 -6.35 9.80
N PRO A 98 -24.57 -6.99 9.62
CA PRO A 98 -25.84 -6.28 9.53
C PRO A 98 -26.06 -5.35 10.73
N GLY A 99 -26.56 -4.13 10.48
CA GLY A 99 -26.76 -3.13 11.54
C GLY A 99 -25.49 -2.48 12.06
N SER A 100 -24.35 -2.67 11.39
CA SER A 100 -23.08 -1.99 11.72
C SER A 100 -22.65 -1.02 10.62
N LEU A 101 -21.87 -0.01 11.02
CA LEU A 101 -21.18 0.91 10.11
C LEU A 101 -19.69 0.61 10.08
N ASP A 102 -19.13 0.64 8.88
CA ASP A 102 -17.69 0.61 8.64
C ASP A 102 -17.19 2.06 8.51
N LEU A 103 -16.02 2.33 9.09
CA LEU A 103 -15.35 3.62 9.04
C LEU A 103 -14.04 3.47 8.26
N LEU A 104 -13.97 4.14 7.12
CA LEU A 104 -12.78 4.17 6.27
C LEU A 104 -12.09 5.51 6.46
N ALA A 105 -10.78 5.49 6.73
CA ALA A 105 -9.99 6.69 6.90
C ALA A 105 -9.06 6.87 5.68
N LYS A 106 -9.27 7.94 4.93
CA LYS A 106 -8.47 8.32 3.77
C LYS A 106 -7.60 9.51 4.11
N GLU A 107 -6.31 9.39 3.91
CA GLU A 107 -5.38 10.50 4.01
C GLU A 107 -5.15 11.11 2.63
N GLU A 108 -5.26 12.43 2.53
CA GLU A 108 -4.84 13.21 1.39
C GLU A 108 -3.75 14.18 1.81
N GLY A 109 -2.63 14.19 1.09
CA GLY A 109 -1.54 15.10 1.41
C GLY A 109 -0.63 15.36 0.22
N SER A 110 0.48 16.05 0.48
CA SER A 110 1.50 16.31 -0.53
C SER A 110 2.90 16.29 0.08
N VAL A 111 3.91 16.04 -0.76
CA VAL A 111 5.33 16.21 -0.47
C VAL A 111 5.88 17.15 -1.54
N GLY A 112 6.21 18.38 -1.15
CA GLY A 112 6.43 19.46 -2.11
C GLY A 112 5.20 19.64 -3.02
N ASN A 113 5.41 19.52 -4.33
CA ASN A 113 4.34 19.62 -5.34
C ASN A 113 3.68 18.28 -5.69
N THR A 114 4.15 17.17 -5.11
CA THR A 114 3.64 15.83 -5.40
C THR A 114 2.52 15.47 -4.42
N ARG A 115 1.35 15.13 -4.93
CA ARG A 115 0.23 14.66 -4.09
C ARG A 115 0.37 13.19 -3.77
N TYR A 116 -0.20 12.77 -2.64
CA TYR A 116 -0.40 11.36 -2.33
C TYR A 116 -1.78 11.15 -1.72
N THR A 117 -2.24 9.91 -1.79
CA THR A 117 -3.49 9.47 -1.18
C THR A 117 -3.29 8.10 -0.58
N LEU A 118 -3.56 7.95 0.71
CA LEU A 118 -3.49 6.67 1.42
C LEU A 118 -4.86 6.34 2.01
N THR A 119 -5.23 5.07 2.01
CA THR A 119 -6.43 4.55 2.65
C THR A 119 -6.01 3.62 3.77
N HIS A 120 -6.50 3.90 4.96
CA HIS A 120 -6.23 3.15 6.17
C HIS A 120 -7.43 2.25 6.47
N THR A 121 -7.17 0.94 6.51
CA THR A 121 -8.21 -0.11 6.65
C THR A 121 -8.16 -0.81 8.01
N GLY A 122 -7.49 -0.20 8.98
CA GLY A 122 -7.23 -0.79 10.28
C GLY A 122 -5.89 -1.51 10.32
N VAL A 123 -5.75 -2.61 9.56
CA VAL A 123 -4.54 -3.45 9.56
C VAL A 123 -3.57 -3.18 8.41
N ASN A 124 -3.99 -2.38 7.42
CA ASN A 124 -3.20 -2.01 6.25
C ASN A 124 -3.39 -0.51 5.93
N ALA A 125 -2.34 0.13 5.44
CA ALA A 125 -2.41 1.42 4.77
C ALA A 125 -2.02 1.21 3.30
N ASP A 126 -2.82 1.66 2.35
CA ASP A 126 -2.63 1.39 0.91
C ASP A 126 -2.98 2.61 0.07
N GLY A 127 -2.26 2.86 -1.02
CA GLY A 127 -2.58 3.99 -1.87
C GLY A 127 -1.52 4.33 -2.91
N TYR A 128 -1.44 5.61 -3.27
CA TYR A 128 -0.63 6.07 -4.39
C TYR A 128 0.04 7.43 -4.11
N ILE A 129 1.28 7.57 -4.57
CA ILE A 129 2.03 8.84 -4.65
C ILE A 129 2.11 9.27 -6.12
N GLY A 130 1.56 10.44 -6.43
CA GLY A 130 1.40 10.94 -7.79
C GLY A 130 -0.08 11.05 -8.18
N ASN A 131 -0.34 10.97 -9.47
CA ASN A 131 -1.71 10.93 -10.01
C ASN A 131 -2.14 9.47 -10.19
N ARG A 132 -3.45 9.17 -10.18
CA ARG A 132 -3.94 7.77 -10.27
C ARG A 132 -3.46 7.02 -11.51
N ASP A 133 -3.29 7.72 -12.63
CA ASP A 133 -2.84 7.12 -13.89
C ASP A 133 -1.31 6.99 -13.97
N GLU A 134 -0.58 7.73 -13.13
CA GLU A 134 0.89 7.87 -13.18
C GLU A 134 1.43 8.12 -11.76
N GLY A 135 2.01 7.10 -11.13
CA GLY A 135 2.52 7.22 -9.77
C GLY A 135 3.11 5.93 -9.23
N TRP A 136 3.63 6.04 -8.01
CA TRP A 136 4.08 4.90 -7.23
C TRP A 136 2.93 4.39 -6.38
N HIS A 137 2.67 3.10 -6.45
CA HIS A 137 1.83 2.43 -5.48
C HIS A 137 2.55 2.39 -4.13
N PHE A 138 1.80 2.48 -3.04
CA PHE A 138 2.28 2.41 -1.67
C PHE A 138 1.45 1.42 -0.88
N ALA A 139 2.08 0.60 -0.05
CA ALA A 139 1.37 -0.07 1.03
C ALA A 139 2.25 -0.29 2.25
N CYS A 140 1.64 -0.24 3.44
CA CYS A 140 2.16 -0.78 4.68
C CYS A 140 1.19 -1.86 5.17
N GLU A 141 1.74 -3.01 5.52
CA GLU A 141 0.95 -4.16 5.93
C GLU A 141 1.51 -4.71 7.23
N THR A 142 0.61 -5.02 8.16
CA THR A 142 0.91 -5.89 9.30
C THR A 142 0.21 -7.22 9.04
N ARG A 143 0.98 -8.27 8.77
CA ARG A 143 0.46 -9.63 8.81
C ARG A 143 0.87 -10.25 10.12
N GLU A 144 -0.11 -10.39 11.02
CA GLU A 144 -0.01 -11.38 12.07
C GLU A 144 -0.02 -12.77 11.42
N SER A 145 0.96 -13.57 11.78
CA SER A 145 1.12 -14.93 11.34
C SER A 145 -0.16 -15.74 11.59
N VAL A 146 -0.67 -16.38 10.54
CA VAL A 146 -1.85 -17.25 10.64
C VAL A 146 -1.44 -18.65 11.16
N ASN A 147 -0.14 -18.93 11.25
CA ASN A 147 0.43 -20.23 11.58
C ASN A 147 1.92 -20.12 11.96
N ASP A 148 2.38 -20.86 12.98
CA ASP A 148 3.74 -20.86 13.56
C ASP A 148 4.95 -21.01 12.59
N ASN A 149 4.71 -21.20 11.29
CA ASN A 149 5.71 -21.32 10.24
C ASN A 149 5.85 -20.07 9.34
N GLU A 150 4.96 -19.09 9.44
CA GLU A 150 5.07 -17.80 8.77
C GLU A 150 5.55 -16.76 9.79
N ALA A 151 6.62 -16.03 9.47
CA ALA A 151 7.06 -14.92 10.31
C ALA A 151 6.06 -13.76 10.18
N ASP A 152 5.77 -13.08 11.29
CA ASP A 152 5.02 -11.82 11.26
C ASP A 152 5.71 -10.86 10.28
N PHE A 153 4.97 -10.38 9.29
CA PHE A 153 5.49 -9.43 8.31
C PHE A 153 4.93 -8.05 8.62
N HIS A 154 5.78 -7.20 9.16
CA HIS A 154 5.56 -5.76 9.21
C HIS A 154 6.44 -5.15 8.13
N GLY A 155 5.87 -4.41 7.18
CA GLY A 155 6.68 -3.83 6.11
C GLY A 155 5.92 -2.78 5.34
N CYS A 156 6.64 -1.72 4.97
CA CYS A 156 6.15 -0.70 4.07
C CYS A 156 6.90 -0.78 2.74
N PHE A 157 6.20 -0.58 1.64
CA PHE A 157 6.81 -0.56 0.33
C PHE A 157 6.15 0.45 -0.59
N ILE A 158 6.94 0.91 -1.54
CA ILE A 158 6.47 1.59 -2.74
C ILE A 158 6.88 0.77 -3.96
N ASN A 159 6.06 0.77 -5.00
CA ASN A 159 6.41 0.12 -6.25
C ASN A 159 5.86 0.84 -7.47
N ASP A 160 6.61 0.68 -8.57
CA ASP A 160 6.14 0.93 -9.93
C ASP A 160 6.47 -0.32 -10.75
N GLU A 161 5.48 -0.80 -11.52
CA GLU A 161 5.50 -2.11 -12.16
C GLU A 161 5.91 -3.23 -11.17
N ASN A 162 7.06 -3.85 -11.40
CA ASN A 162 7.63 -4.90 -10.57
C ASN A 162 8.88 -4.46 -9.80
N PHE A 163 9.22 -3.17 -9.80
CA PHE A 163 10.34 -2.62 -9.06
C PHE A 163 9.86 -2.07 -7.70
N TYR A 164 10.36 -2.66 -6.63
CA TYR A 164 9.94 -2.34 -5.26
C TYR A 164 11.08 -1.68 -4.51
N ILE A 165 10.75 -0.64 -3.75
CA ILE A 165 11.57 -0.11 -2.66
C ILE A 165 10.78 -0.37 -1.38
N GLN A 166 11.39 -1.10 -0.46
CA GLN A 166 10.77 -1.55 0.77
C GLN A 166 11.57 -1.05 1.96
N LYS A 167 10.88 -0.79 3.07
CA LYS A 167 11.47 -0.59 4.38
C LYS A 167 10.93 -1.69 5.28
N VAL A 168 11.82 -2.54 5.75
CA VAL A 168 11.51 -3.80 6.43
C VAL A 168 12.27 -3.87 7.75
N PRO A 169 11.73 -4.58 8.77
CA PRO A 169 12.45 -4.86 10.00
C PRO A 169 13.62 -5.79 9.71
N GLU A 170 14.45 -6.03 10.72
CA GLU A 170 15.52 -7.03 10.63
C GLU A 170 14.94 -8.40 10.20
N LEU A 171 15.50 -8.97 9.14
CA LEU A 171 15.15 -10.32 8.69
C LEU A 171 16.16 -11.31 9.28
N THR A 172 15.94 -11.68 10.55
CA THR A 172 16.89 -12.48 11.35
C THR A 172 17.30 -13.79 10.67
N ALA A 173 16.38 -14.49 10.02
CA ALA A 173 16.67 -15.76 9.33
C ALA A 173 17.63 -15.62 8.14
N LEU A 174 17.78 -14.40 7.62
CA LEU A 174 18.61 -14.07 6.47
C LEU A 174 19.82 -13.20 6.86
N GLU A 175 20.00 -12.89 8.15
CA GLU A 175 21.02 -11.95 8.64
C GLU A 175 20.99 -10.59 7.90
N VAL A 176 19.81 -10.15 7.47
CA VAL A 176 19.61 -8.87 6.79
C VAL A 176 19.16 -7.84 7.84
N PRO A 177 19.90 -6.74 8.04
CA PRO A 177 19.56 -5.73 9.03
C PRO A 177 18.26 -4.99 8.65
N GLU A 178 17.62 -4.37 9.64
CA GLU A 178 16.53 -3.43 9.40
C GLU A 178 16.97 -2.33 8.42
N GLY A 179 16.08 -1.94 7.52
CA GLY A 179 16.28 -0.81 6.64
C GLY A 179 15.71 -1.05 5.25
N TYR A 180 16.38 -0.48 4.25
CA TYR A 180 15.91 -0.56 2.88
C TYR A 180 16.22 -1.90 2.21
N LEU A 181 15.27 -2.31 1.37
CA LEU A 181 15.37 -3.44 0.46
C LEU A 181 14.82 -3.03 -0.90
N ILE A 182 15.60 -3.22 -1.97
CA ILE A 182 15.18 -3.04 -3.36
C ILE A 182 15.06 -4.41 -4.01
N SER A 183 13.87 -4.72 -4.53
CA SER A 183 13.57 -6.03 -5.09
C SER A 183 12.77 -5.97 -6.39
N VAL A 184 12.77 -7.10 -7.11
CA VAL A 184 11.82 -7.36 -8.18
C VAL A 184 10.76 -8.34 -7.70
N GLY A 185 9.57 -7.81 -7.45
CA GLY A 185 8.48 -8.51 -6.75
C GLY A 185 8.47 -8.23 -5.25
N LYS A 186 7.28 -8.37 -4.66
CA LYS A 186 7.00 -8.02 -3.26
C LYS A 186 7.54 -9.03 -2.24
N MET A 187 7.20 -10.31 -2.41
CA MET A 187 7.58 -11.40 -1.48
C MET A 187 8.35 -12.54 -2.15
N ARG A 188 8.12 -12.73 -3.45
CA ARG A 188 8.85 -13.70 -4.27
C ARG A 188 9.82 -12.94 -5.15
N PHE A 189 11.03 -12.78 -4.64
CA PHE A 189 12.05 -11.95 -5.24
C PHE A 189 12.66 -12.65 -6.45
N ASN A 190 12.50 -12.05 -7.62
CA ASN A 190 13.30 -12.42 -8.76
C ASN A 190 14.71 -11.84 -8.59
N PRO A 191 15.78 -12.64 -8.81
CA PRO A 191 17.14 -12.18 -8.62
C PRO A 191 17.47 -11.01 -9.55
N ILE A 192 17.79 -9.87 -8.95
CA ILE A 192 18.26 -8.69 -9.68
C ILE A 192 19.66 -8.98 -10.22
N ALA A 193 19.79 -9.08 -11.53
CA ALA A 193 21.08 -9.24 -12.19
C ALA A 193 21.86 -7.91 -12.22
N GLN A 194 21.15 -6.80 -12.43
CA GLN A 194 21.74 -5.47 -12.47
C GLN A 194 20.69 -4.39 -12.20
N LEU A 195 21.02 -3.42 -11.35
CA LEU A 195 20.31 -2.16 -11.20
C LEU A 195 21.22 -1.02 -11.65
N ARG A 196 20.72 -0.13 -12.50
CA ARG A 196 21.43 1.09 -12.94
C ARG A 196 20.60 2.31 -12.63
N ILE A 197 21.24 3.29 -11.97
CA ILE A 197 20.66 4.60 -11.66
C ILE A 197 21.65 5.65 -12.15
N GLY A 198 21.32 6.32 -13.25
CA GLY A 198 22.26 7.16 -13.98
C GLY A 198 23.50 6.38 -14.41
N ASN A 199 24.68 6.82 -13.95
CA ASN A 199 25.96 6.17 -14.24
C ASN A 199 26.37 5.13 -13.18
N SER A 200 25.61 5.01 -12.09
CA SER A 200 25.90 4.07 -11.00
C SER A 200 25.26 2.71 -11.30
N GLN A 201 26.00 1.65 -10.97
CA GLN A 201 25.54 0.28 -11.07
C GLN A 201 25.55 -0.37 -9.69
N PHE A 202 24.45 -1.04 -9.37
CA PHE A 202 24.23 -1.79 -8.15
C PHE A 202 23.93 -3.24 -8.51
N ILE A 203 24.49 -4.18 -7.77
CA ILE A 203 24.29 -5.62 -7.93
C ILE A 203 23.91 -6.22 -6.58
N THR A 204 23.26 -7.37 -6.60
CA THR A 204 22.94 -8.09 -5.37
C THR A 204 24.20 -8.70 -4.76
N ALA A 205 24.17 -8.95 -3.45
CA ALA A 205 25.13 -9.85 -2.83
C ALA A 205 24.90 -11.28 -3.34
N ALA A 206 25.96 -12.11 -3.37
CA ALA A 206 25.96 -13.40 -4.07
C ALA A 206 24.81 -14.35 -3.67
N ASP A 207 24.34 -14.26 -2.42
CA ASP A 207 23.33 -15.16 -1.86
C ASP A 207 21.91 -14.57 -1.80
N PHE A 208 21.74 -13.32 -2.23
CA PHE A 208 20.45 -12.62 -2.11
C PHE A 208 19.88 -12.22 -3.47
N PRO A 209 18.56 -12.40 -3.70
CA PRO A 209 17.91 -11.98 -4.94
C PRO A 209 17.57 -10.48 -4.98
N PHE A 210 17.88 -9.72 -3.92
CA PHE A 210 17.57 -8.31 -3.74
C PHE A 210 18.79 -7.51 -3.25
N ILE A 211 18.71 -6.19 -3.34
CA ILE A 211 19.72 -5.25 -2.83
C ILE A 211 19.23 -4.74 -1.48
N TYR A 212 20.02 -4.78 -0.42
CA TYR A 212 19.60 -4.39 0.93
C TYR A 212 20.65 -3.55 1.66
N GLY A 213 20.28 -3.03 2.85
CA GLY A 213 21.17 -2.31 3.76
C GLY A 213 21.79 -1.06 3.12
N ASP A 214 23.06 -0.81 3.39
CA ASP A 214 23.79 0.37 2.88
C ASP A 214 23.79 0.44 1.34
N ASN A 215 23.82 -0.69 0.65
CA ASN A 215 23.82 -0.73 -0.81
C ASN A 215 22.46 -0.25 -1.37
N ALA A 216 21.35 -0.65 -0.73
CA ALA A 216 20.02 -0.15 -1.07
C ALA A 216 19.87 1.34 -0.73
N ALA A 217 20.33 1.75 0.45
CA ALA A 217 20.31 3.16 0.86
C ALA A 217 21.11 4.05 -0.12
N GLN A 218 22.27 3.60 -0.57
CA GLN A 218 23.07 4.29 -1.59
C GLN A 218 22.37 4.37 -2.94
N ALA A 219 21.72 3.29 -3.39
CA ALA A 219 20.93 3.29 -4.61
C ALA A 219 19.76 4.29 -4.54
N ILE A 220 19.01 4.27 -3.44
CA ILE A 220 17.92 5.22 -3.18
C ILE A 220 18.44 6.66 -3.13
N ALA A 221 19.61 6.88 -2.51
CA ALA A 221 20.28 8.17 -2.48
C ALA A 221 20.72 8.68 -3.86
N LYS A 222 20.67 7.87 -4.92
CA LYS A 222 20.93 8.28 -6.32
C LYS A 222 19.67 8.51 -7.15
N LEU A 223 18.48 8.23 -6.61
CA LEU A 223 17.22 8.52 -7.31
C LEU A 223 17.03 10.03 -7.38
N GLU A 224 17.35 10.65 -8.51
CA GLU A 224 17.18 12.10 -8.70
C GLU A 224 16.31 12.37 -9.92
N ASN A 225 15.69 13.55 -9.96
CA ASN A 225 14.93 13.96 -11.13
C ASN A 225 15.82 13.88 -12.38
N ASN A 226 15.31 13.32 -13.48
CA ASN A 226 16.01 13.08 -14.74
C ASN A 226 17.12 12.00 -14.72
N THR A 227 17.28 11.21 -13.66
CA THR A 227 18.15 10.02 -13.73
C THR A 227 17.45 8.84 -14.38
N ARG A 228 18.09 8.21 -15.36
CA ARG A 228 17.56 6.96 -15.92
C ARG A 228 17.71 5.84 -14.87
N VAL A 229 16.60 5.19 -14.54
CA VAL A 229 16.58 4.01 -13.67
C VAL A 229 16.19 2.80 -14.50
N SER A 230 17.06 1.80 -14.56
CA SER A 230 16.78 0.54 -15.28
C SER A 230 17.29 -0.64 -14.49
N TRP A 231 16.55 -1.74 -14.52
CA TRP A 231 16.92 -2.96 -13.83
C TRP A 231 16.73 -4.17 -14.74
N SER A 232 17.58 -5.16 -14.55
CA SER A 232 17.45 -6.48 -15.16
C SER A 232 17.36 -7.56 -14.09
N TRP A 233 16.57 -8.58 -14.36
CA TRP A 233 16.31 -9.67 -13.42
C TRP A 233 16.15 -10.99 -14.16
N GLY A 234 16.56 -12.07 -13.50
CA GLY A 234 16.28 -13.44 -13.94
C GLY A 234 14.91 -13.88 -13.44
N GLU A 235 14.12 -14.57 -14.26
CA GLU A 235 12.92 -15.24 -13.76
C GLU A 235 13.30 -16.47 -12.92
N LEU A 236 12.67 -16.68 -11.77
CA LEU A 236 12.97 -17.83 -10.90
C LEU A 236 12.86 -19.19 -11.59
N THR A 237 12.03 -19.31 -12.62
CA THR A 237 11.73 -20.57 -13.32
C THR A 237 12.31 -20.64 -14.73
N SER A 238 13.09 -19.64 -15.18
CA SER A 238 13.65 -19.64 -16.53
C SER A 238 15.02 -18.97 -16.59
N SER A 239 15.85 -19.34 -17.56
CA SER A 239 17.12 -18.66 -17.83
C SER A 239 16.95 -17.29 -18.51
N ARG A 240 15.71 -16.81 -18.67
CA ARG A 240 15.43 -15.55 -19.35
C ARG A 240 15.73 -14.39 -18.41
N VAL A 241 16.58 -13.49 -18.89
CA VAL A 241 16.80 -12.18 -18.27
C VAL A 241 15.83 -11.18 -18.90
N ARG A 242 15.07 -10.48 -18.05
CA ARG A 242 14.25 -9.33 -18.46
C ARG A 242 14.93 -8.03 -18.09
N THR A 243 14.52 -6.96 -18.74
CA THR A 243 14.99 -5.61 -18.43
C THR A 243 13.81 -4.65 -18.54
N SER A 244 13.71 -3.74 -17.59
CA SER A 244 12.76 -2.63 -17.63
C SER A 244 13.47 -1.32 -17.27
N THR A 245 12.81 -0.21 -17.53
CA THR A 245 13.29 1.14 -17.26
C THR A 245 12.11 1.94 -16.74
N LEU A 246 12.28 2.62 -15.61
CA LEU A 246 11.23 3.48 -15.07
C LEU A 246 10.94 4.60 -16.07
N SER A 247 9.67 4.96 -16.19
CA SER A 247 9.28 6.13 -16.97
C SER A 247 9.92 7.38 -16.37
N ALA A 248 10.16 8.41 -17.20
CA ALA A 248 10.69 9.69 -16.72
C ALA A 248 9.80 10.33 -15.65
N GLN A 249 8.49 10.10 -15.75
CA GLN A 249 7.52 10.56 -14.77
C GLN A 249 7.68 9.84 -13.43
N SER A 250 7.74 8.51 -13.43
CA SER A 250 7.96 7.71 -12.22
C SER A 250 9.29 8.04 -11.53
N VAL A 251 10.35 8.30 -12.30
CA VAL A 251 11.63 8.77 -11.76
C VAL A 251 11.47 10.09 -11.01
N THR A 252 10.70 11.04 -11.55
CA THR A 252 10.45 12.35 -10.92
C THR A 252 9.66 12.22 -9.61
N LEU A 253 8.85 11.16 -9.50
CA LEU A 253 8.06 10.86 -8.30
C LEU A 253 8.79 9.99 -7.28
N ALA A 254 9.95 9.40 -7.64
CA ALA A 254 10.64 8.42 -6.80
C ALA A 254 11.08 9.00 -5.44
N ARG A 255 11.60 10.23 -5.42
CA ARG A 255 12.02 10.90 -4.18
C ARG A 255 10.85 11.21 -3.25
N PRO A 256 9.78 11.90 -3.70
CA PRO A 256 8.57 12.05 -2.91
C PRO A 256 8.01 10.72 -2.40
N ALA A 257 8.03 9.66 -3.23
CA ALA A 257 7.53 8.35 -2.83
C ALA A 257 8.39 7.72 -1.71
N VAL A 258 9.72 7.83 -1.79
CA VAL A 258 10.63 7.39 -0.72
C VAL A 258 10.40 8.20 0.56
N GLU A 259 10.16 9.51 0.46
CA GLU A 259 9.88 10.34 1.63
C GLU A 259 8.56 9.94 2.32
N VAL A 260 7.52 9.62 1.54
CA VAL A 260 6.27 9.05 2.09
C VAL A 260 6.52 7.69 2.73
N LEU A 261 7.33 6.82 2.10
CA LEU A 261 7.71 5.52 2.66
C LEU A 261 8.43 5.67 4.01
N ASP A 262 9.41 6.57 4.10
CA ASP A 262 10.14 6.81 5.34
C ASP A 262 9.24 7.34 6.43
N ARG A 263 8.39 8.31 6.10
CA ARG A 263 7.49 8.92 7.06
C ARG A 263 6.44 7.93 7.57
N ALA A 264 5.95 7.08 6.69
CA ALA A 264 5.05 6.00 7.06
C ALA A 264 5.75 5.01 7.98
N TRP A 265 6.93 4.50 7.60
CA TRP A 265 7.71 3.59 8.43
C TRP A 265 7.89 4.15 9.84
N ASP A 266 8.39 5.38 9.98
CA ASP A 266 8.62 5.98 11.29
C ASP A 266 7.33 6.27 12.09
N GLY A 267 6.21 6.47 11.39
CA GLY A 267 4.92 6.83 12.00
C GLY A 267 4.01 5.64 12.31
N TYR A 268 4.32 4.47 11.75
CA TYR A 268 3.48 3.26 11.78
C TYR A 268 4.09 2.11 12.62
N GLN A 269 5.27 2.30 13.20
CA GLN A 269 5.78 1.48 14.30
C GLN A 269 5.04 1.77 15.61
#